data_AF-A0A949R1Z5-F1
#
_entry.id   AF-A0A949R1Z5-F1
#
_cell.length_a   1.000
_cell.length_b   1.000
_cell.length_c   1.000
_cell.angle_alpha   90.00
_cell.angle_beta   90.00
_cell.angle_gamma   90.00
#
_symmetry.space_group_name_H-M   'P 1'
#
loop_
_entity.id
_entity.type
_entity.pdbx_description
1 polymer ?
#
loop_
_entity_poly.entity_id
_entity_poly.type
_entity_poly.pdbx_seq_one_letter_code
_entity_poly.pdbx_strand_id
1 'polypeptide(L)'
;MSAGFLGLPWFAWAGLSLAVAILYWFVWPRKKAAQESGFRYVVIRYGHALVWLLLAFNFLLRGLSPALYGVANFAALAAGLGYLLFLGASLPEKQ
;
A
#
# COMPACT_ATOMS: atom_id res chain seq x y z
N MET A 1 6.49 -26.75 -0.70
CA MET A 1 5.54 -25.61 -0.75
C MET A 1 6.36 -24.35 -0.67
N SER A 2 6.27 -23.43 -1.63
CA SER A 2 7.06 -22.20 -1.65
C SER A 2 6.87 -21.45 -0.33
N ALA A 3 7.90 -21.41 0.51
CA ALA A 3 7.88 -20.64 1.74
C ALA A 3 7.52 -19.20 1.36
N GLY A 4 6.35 -18.74 1.79
CA GLY A 4 5.91 -17.37 1.49
C GLY A 4 6.59 -16.37 2.41
N PHE A 5 5.94 -15.23 2.64
CA PHE A 5 6.49 -14.21 3.53
C PHE A 5 6.20 -14.55 4.99
N LEU A 6 7.21 -14.45 5.87
CA LEU A 6 7.08 -14.71 7.31
C LEU A 6 6.42 -16.07 7.66
N GLY A 7 6.68 -17.10 6.84
CA GLY A 7 6.13 -18.44 7.07
C GLY A 7 4.68 -18.65 6.60
N LEU A 8 4.01 -17.63 6.05
CA LEU A 8 2.66 -17.74 5.50
C LEU A 8 2.66 -17.67 3.96
N PRO A 9 1.70 -18.33 3.28
CA PRO A 9 1.60 -18.31 1.81
C PRO A 9 1.44 -16.90 1.23
N TRP A 10 2.01 -16.66 0.04
CA TRP A 10 1.91 -15.38 -0.67
C TRP A 10 0.47 -14.89 -0.84
N PHE A 11 -0.46 -15.78 -1.17
CA PHE A 11 -1.87 -15.42 -1.36
C PHE A 11 -2.56 -14.97 -0.06
N ALA A 12 -2.13 -15.45 1.11
CA ALA A 12 -2.67 -14.98 2.39
C ALA A 12 -2.32 -13.51 2.61
N TRP A 13 -1.07 -13.12 2.32
CA TRP A 13 -0.63 -11.73 2.38
C TRP A 13 -1.29 -10.86 1.30
N ALA A 14 -1.45 -11.38 0.08
CA ALA A 14 -2.17 -10.67 -0.97
C ALA A 14 -3.61 -10.32 -0.55
N GLY A 15 -4.33 -11.30 0.01
CA GLY A 15 -5.69 -11.11 0.52
C GLY A 15 -5.76 -10.13 1.68
N LEU A 16 -4.86 -10.25 2.66
CA LEU A 16 -4.80 -9.31 3.79
C LEU A 16 -4.51 -7.88 3.33
N SER A 17 -3.51 -7.69 2.48
CA SER A 17 -3.16 -6.37 1.95
C SER A 17 -4.30 -5.76 1.14
N LEU A 18 -5.01 -6.56 0.34
CA LEU A 18 -6.17 -6.09 -0.42
C LEU A 18 -7.33 -5.67 0.51
N ALA A 19 -7.59 -6.43 1.56
CA ALA A 19 -8.62 -6.07 2.55
C ALA A 19 -8.30 -4.73 3.23
N VAL A 20 -7.04 -4.51 3.62
CA VAL A 20 -6.60 -3.23 4.20
C VAL A 20 -6.70 -2.09 3.17
N ALA A 21 -6.34 -2.33 1.92
CA ALA A 21 -6.48 -1.34 0.85
C ALA A 21 -7.94 -0.88 0.70
N ILE A 22 -8.89 -1.82 0.66
CA ILE A 22 -10.33 -1.53 0.57
C ILE A 22 -10.80 -0.73 1.81
N LEU A 23 -10.38 -1.15 3.01
CA LEU A 23 -10.74 -0.46 4.25
C LEU A 23 -10.30 1.01 4.23
N TYR A 24 -9.04 1.29 3.87
CA TYR A 24 -8.55 2.67 3.76
C TYR A 24 -9.15 3.42 2.56
N TRP A 25 -9.50 2.72 1.48
CA TRP A 25 -10.17 3.38 0.37
C TRP A 25 -11.53 3.95 0.79
N PHE A 26 -12.34 3.19 1.53
CA PHE A 26 -13.72 3.59 1.84
C PHE A 26 -13.92 4.23 3.22
N VAL A 27 -13.21 3.77 4.26
CA VAL A 27 -13.51 4.12 5.66
C VAL A 27 -12.59 5.22 6.20
N TRP A 28 -11.29 5.17 5.91
CA TRP A 28 -10.28 5.98 6.60
C TRP A 28 -9.28 6.65 5.64
N PRO A 29 -8.91 7.95 5.72
CA PRO A 29 -9.14 8.91 6.80
C PRO A 29 -10.04 10.08 6.33
N ARG A 30 -11.34 10.05 6.63
CA ARG A 30 -12.24 11.16 6.22
C ARG A 30 -11.98 12.47 6.95
N LYS A 31 -11.69 12.44 8.26
CA LYS A 31 -11.60 13.65 9.09
C LYS A 31 -10.29 14.44 8.89
N LYS A 32 -9.14 13.76 8.85
CA LYS A 32 -7.83 14.41 8.62
C LYS A 32 -7.70 14.92 7.18
N ALA A 33 -8.11 14.13 6.19
CA ALA A 33 -8.03 14.58 4.79
C ALA A 33 -8.94 15.79 4.52
N ALA A 34 -10.12 15.89 5.17
CA ALA A 34 -11.06 16.98 4.94
C ALA A 34 -10.55 18.38 5.32
N GLN A 35 -9.48 18.47 6.13
CA GLN A 35 -8.84 19.74 6.49
C GLN A 35 -7.78 20.17 5.48
N GLU A 36 -7.46 19.30 4.52
CA GLU A 36 -6.40 19.49 3.53
C GLU A 36 -7.02 19.74 2.16
N SER A 37 -6.29 20.40 1.27
CA SER A 37 -6.75 20.73 -0.07
C SER A 37 -5.75 20.30 -1.16
N GLY A 38 -6.20 20.24 -2.40
CA GLY A 38 -5.35 19.98 -3.57
C GLY A 38 -4.64 18.62 -3.54
N PHE A 39 -3.35 18.61 -3.88
CA PHE A 39 -2.56 17.37 -3.97
C PHE A 39 -2.42 16.66 -2.62
N ARG A 40 -2.26 17.41 -1.53
CA ARG A 40 -2.10 16.87 -0.17
C ARG A 40 -3.34 16.12 0.30
N TYR A 41 -4.53 16.60 -0.06
CA TYR A 41 -5.80 15.86 0.16
C TYR A 41 -5.74 14.46 -0.46
N VAL A 42 -5.33 14.35 -1.73
CA VAL A 42 -5.30 13.07 -2.45
C VAL A 42 -4.31 12.11 -1.80
N VAL A 43 -3.11 12.59 -1.49
CA VAL A 43 -2.06 11.78 -0.85
C VAL A 43 -2.52 11.26 0.51
N ILE A 44 -3.09 12.10 1.36
CA ILE A 44 -3.55 11.68 2.70
C ILE A 44 -4.79 10.78 2.59
N ARG A 45 -5.69 11.05 1.64
CA ARG A 45 -6.95 10.31 1.50
C ARG A 45 -6.78 8.91 0.92
N TYR A 46 -5.91 8.77 -0.09
CA TYR A 46 -5.79 7.55 -0.90
C TYR A 46 -4.38 6.96 -0.92
N GLY A 47 -3.35 7.70 -0.53
CA GLY A 47 -1.95 7.25 -0.60
C GLY A 47 -1.71 5.97 0.19
N HIS A 48 -2.23 5.88 1.42
CA HIS A 48 -2.10 4.67 2.22
C HIS A 48 -2.82 3.46 1.59
N ALA A 49 -4.03 3.67 1.05
CA ALA A 49 -4.76 2.63 0.34
C ALA A 49 -4.01 2.13 -0.91
N LEU A 50 -3.39 3.05 -1.66
CA LEU A 50 -2.57 2.74 -2.82
C LEU A 50 -1.33 1.90 -2.46
N VAL A 51 -0.66 2.21 -1.36
CA VAL A 51 0.46 1.41 -0.85
C VAL A 51 0.03 -0.02 -0.58
N TRP A 52 -1.09 -0.20 0.12
CA TRP A 52 -1.63 -1.54 0.40
C TRP A 52 -2.05 -2.29 -0.87
N LEU A 53 -2.58 -1.59 -1.86
CA LEU A 53 -2.92 -2.18 -3.16
C LEU A 53 -1.67 -2.64 -3.92
N LEU A 54 -0.60 -1.84 -3.93
CA LEU A 54 0.68 -2.20 -4.54
C LEU A 54 1.34 -3.41 -3.84
N LEU A 55 1.22 -3.49 -2.50
CA LEU A 55 1.68 -4.66 -1.75
C LEU A 55 0.85 -5.91 -2.08
N ALA A 56 -0.48 -5.79 -2.17
CA ALA A 56 -1.34 -6.88 -2.60
C ALA A 56 -0.94 -7.39 -3.99
N PHE A 57 -0.67 -6.47 -4.92
CA PHE A 57 -0.20 -6.80 -6.26
C PHE A 57 1.17 -7.50 -6.23
N ASN A 58 2.15 -6.99 -5.46
CA ASN A 58 3.45 -7.65 -5.27
C ASN A 58 3.30 -9.09 -4.76
N PHE A 59 2.49 -9.32 -3.71
CA PHE A 59 2.31 -10.65 -3.16
C PHE A 59 1.56 -11.59 -4.10
N LEU A 60 0.57 -11.08 -4.84
CA LEU A 60 -0.13 -11.84 -5.87
C LEU A 60 0.84 -12.33 -6.95
N LEU A 61 1.66 -11.42 -7.51
CA LEU A 61 2.65 -11.77 -8.52
C LEU A 61 3.65 -12.84 -8.03
N ARG A 62 4.09 -12.74 -6.78
CA ARG A 62 4.98 -13.75 -6.17
C ARG A 62 4.31 -15.10 -5.96
N GLY A 63 3.01 -15.10 -5.66
CA GLY A 63 2.21 -16.31 -5.55
C GLY A 63 2.00 -17.02 -6.88
N LEU A 64 2.02 -16.29 -8.01
CA LEU A 64 1.78 -16.82 -9.34
C LEU A 64 3.03 -17.50 -9.94
N SER A 65 4.18 -16.81 -9.97
CA SER A 65 5.40 -17.37 -10.58
C SER A 65 6.68 -16.65 -10.15
N PRO A 66 7.79 -17.37 -9.93
CA PRO A 66 9.12 -16.77 -9.76
C PRO A 66 9.55 -15.84 -10.89
N ALA A 67 9.10 -16.08 -12.12
CA ALA A 67 9.43 -15.23 -13.27
C ALA A 67 8.91 -13.78 -13.13
N LEU A 68 7.89 -13.56 -12.29
CA LEU A 68 7.28 -12.26 -12.06
C LEU A 68 7.94 -11.49 -10.91
N TYR A 69 8.97 -12.04 -10.26
CA TYR A 69 9.59 -11.42 -9.08
C TYR A 69 10.21 -10.05 -9.39
N GLY A 70 10.70 -9.83 -10.63
CA GLY A 70 11.18 -8.51 -11.06
C GLY A 70 10.07 -7.45 -11.00
N VAL A 71 8.90 -7.75 -11.57
CA VAL A 71 7.72 -6.87 -11.54
C VAL A 71 7.23 -6.68 -10.10
N ALA A 72 7.24 -7.75 -9.29
CA ALA A 72 6.88 -7.69 -7.89
C ALA A 72 7.81 -6.76 -7.09
N ASN A 73 9.13 -6.78 -7.36
CA ASN A 73 10.09 -5.87 -6.76
C ASN A 73 9.80 -4.40 -7.11
N PHE A 74 9.44 -4.09 -8.37
CA PHE A 74 9.05 -2.73 -8.76
C PHE A 74 7.78 -2.28 -8.03
N ALA A 75 6.78 -3.16 -7.90
CA ALA A 75 5.58 -2.85 -7.13
C ALA A 75 5.89 -2.59 -5.65
N ALA A 76 6.79 -3.39 -5.05
CA ALA A 76 7.24 -3.20 -3.67
C ALA A 76 8.02 -1.89 -3.49
N LEU A 77 8.88 -1.52 -4.45
CA LEU A 77 9.60 -0.24 -4.45
C LEU A 77 8.63 0.94 -4.55
N ALA A 78 7.67 0.87 -5.48
CA ALA A 78 6.64 1.90 -5.63
C ALA A 78 5.79 2.03 -4.35
N ALA A 79 5.45 0.91 -3.70
CA ALA A 79 4.76 0.91 -2.42
C ALA A 79 5.60 1.61 -1.32
N GLY A 80 6.90 1.31 -1.24
CA GLY A 80 7.82 1.95 -0.30
C GLY A 80 7.91 3.46 -0.51
N LEU A 81 8.13 3.90 -1.75
CA LEU A 81 8.17 5.34 -2.09
C LEU A 81 6.84 6.04 -1.83
N GLY A 82 5.72 5.40 -2.20
CA GLY A 82 4.38 5.92 -1.94
C GLY A 82 4.10 6.05 -0.44
N TYR A 83 4.60 5.13 0.38
CA TYR A 83 4.47 5.20 1.84
C TYR A 83 5.27 6.35 2.43
N LEU A 84 6.50 6.58 1.96
CA LEU A 84 7.31 7.74 2.37
C LEU A 84 6.62 9.07 2.01
N LEU A 85 6.06 9.16 0.80
CA LEU A 85 5.28 10.32 0.39
C LEU A 85 4.06 10.55 1.30
N PHE A 86 3.32 9.48 1.60
CA PHE A 86 2.18 9.53 2.52
C PHE A 86 2.59 9.99 3.92
N LEU A 87 3.69 9.46 4.46
CA LEU A 87 4.21 9.87 5.77
C LEU A 87 4.61 11.34 5.78
N GLY A 88 5.39 11.79 4.79
CA GLY A 88 5.81 13.18 4.67
C GLY A 88 4.61 14.14 4.60
N ALA A 89 3.60 13.81 3.80
CA ALA A 89 2.37 14.60 3.70
C ALA A 89 1.56 14.61 5.01
N SER A 90 1.66 13.55 5.83
CA SER A 90 0.92 13.39 7.09
C SER A 90 1.58 14.06 8.29
N LEU A 91 2.80 14.59 8.15
CA LEU A 91 3.47 15.30 9.24
C LEU A 91 2.79 16.67 9.49
N PRO A 92 2.64 17.08 10.77
CA PRO A 92 2.20 18.43 11.08
C PRO A 92 3.26 19.44 10.64
N GLU A 93 2.82 20.57 10.10
CA GLU A 93 3.71 21.70 9.80
C GLU A 93 4.31 22.22 11.10
N LYS A 94 5.62 22.44 11.16
CA LYS A 94 6.26 23.04 12.34
C LYS A 94 5.75 24.48 12.45
N GLN A 95 4.97 24.75 13.50
CA GLN A 95 4.56 26.10 13.89
C GLN A 95 5.76 26.93 14.33
#